data_AF-A0A820Y6Q8-F1
#
_entry.id   AF-A0A820Y6Q8-F1
#
_cell.length_a   1.000
_cell.length_b   1.000
_cell.length_c   1.000
_cell.angle_alpha   90.00
_cell.angle_beta   90.00
_cell.angle_gamma   90.00
#
_symmetry.space_group_name_H-M   'P 1'
#
loop_
_entity.id
_entity.type
_entity.pdbx_description
1 polymer ?
#
loop_
_entity_poly.entity_id
_entity_poly.type
_entity_poly.pdbx_seq_one_letter_code
_entity_poly.pdbx_strand_id
1 'polypeptide(L)'
;MPSLNRLAILDIILDEHYTVDQLQQLLNLSPCLYSLRLFYSVDLKRLLERITSSSIRRLNLVTKCSSDLSYFNSIECATLADSQLGNQCEVLLVKIENRINVLSLLTSMNKLRSLIVQCKDDTWNNKDRSSTKDELAEWLCNCLPSAYSIVRDKNETSNIRIWISKSDNNVLQS
;
A
#
# COMPACT_ATOMS: atom_id res chain seq x y z
N MET A 1 -23.22 -7.27 -19.17
CA MET A 1 -22.83 -7.93 -17.92
C MET A 1 -23.77 -7.47 -16.81
N PRO A 2 -24.23 -8.34 -15.90
CA PRO A 2 -25.05 -7.93 -14.75
C PRO A 2 -24.25 -7.00 -13.83
N SER A 3 -24.92 -6.05 -13.19
CA SER A 3 -24.27 -5.09 -12.27
C SER A 3 -23.73 -5.80 -11.02
N LEU A 4 -22.49 -5.52 -10.64
CA LEU A 4 -21.81 -6.08 -9.46
C LEU A 4 -22.00 -5.17 -8.23
N ASN A 5 -23.20 -4.62 -8.05
CA ASN A 5 -23.49 -3.60 -7.04
C ASN A 5 -23.30 -4.04 -5.58
N ARG A 6 -23.14 -5.35 -5.33
CA ARG A 6 -22.89 -5.89 -3.99
C ARG A 6 -21.44 -6.34 -3.79
N LEU A 7 -20.61 -6.28 -4.84
CA LEU A 7 -19.21 -6.67 -4.75
C LEU A 7 -18.45 -5.62 -3.93
N ALA A 8 -18.01 -6.01 -2.72
CA ALA A 8 -17.28 -5.13 -1.81
C ALA A 8 -15.77 -5.38 -1.80
N ILE A 9 -15.35 -6.59 -2.21
CA ILE A 9 -13.96 -7.04 -2.21
C ILE A 9 -13.68 -7.73 -3.54
N LEU A 10 -12.55 -7.41 -4.16
CA LEU A 10 -12.09 -8.03 -5.40
C LEU A 10 -10.61 -8.34 -5.30
N ASP A 11 -10.28 -9.59 -5.58
CA ASP A 11 -8.91 -10.04 -5.82
C ASP A 11 -8.79 -10.32 -7.32
N ILE A 12 -7.83 -9.68 -7.99
CA ILE A 12 -7.65 -9.83 -9.42
C ILE A 12 -6.19 -10.08 -9.78
N ILE A 13 -6.00 -10.98 -10.74
CA ILE A 13 -4.70 -11.31 -11.32
C ILE A 13 -4.61 -10.62 -12.67
N LEU A 14 -3.65 -9.72 -12.81
CA LEU A 14 -3.33 -8.98 -14.03
C LEU A 14 -2.08 -9.59 -14.64
N ASP A 15 -2.26 -10.39 -15.69
CA ASP A 15 -1.19 -10.87 -16.55
C ASP A 15 -1.08 -10.02 -17.83
N GLU A 16 -0.16 -10.39 -18.71
CA GLU A 16 0.14 -9.67 -19.95
C GLU A 16 -1.05 -9.63 -20.93
N HIS A 17 -2.04 -10.50 -20.77
CA HIS A 17 -3.22 -10.56 -21.62
C HIS A 17 -4.36 -9.68 -21.11
N TYR A 18 -4.28 -9.23 -19.86
CA TYR A 18 -5.32 -8.42 -19.25
C TYR A 18 -5.14 -6.95 -19.62
N THR A 19 -6.17 -6.32 -20.20
CA THR A 19 -6.10 -4.90 -20.55
C THR A 19 -6.55 -4.01 -19.41
N VAL A 20 -5.91 -2.86 -19.27
CA VAL A 20 -6.32 -1.82 -18.30
C VAL A 20 -7.79 -1.43 -18.48
N ASP A 21 -8.28 -1.44 -19.72
CA ASP A 21 -9.67 -1.10 -20.05
C ASP A 21 -10.68 -2.13 -19.52
N GLN A 22 -10.32 -3.42 -19.52
CA GLN A 22 -11.15 -4.46 -18.91
C GLN A 22 -11.27 -4.26 -17.39
N LEU A 23 -10.17 -3.87 -16.73
CA LEU A 23 -10.21 -3.59 -15.28
C LEU A 23 -11.09 -2.38 -15.03
N GLN A 24 -10.93 -1.31 -15.80
CA GLN A 24 -11.76 -0.12 -15.65
C GLN A 24 -13.25 -0.43 -15.86
N GLN A 25 -13.60 -1.25 -16.85
CA GLN A 25 -14.98 -1.69 -17.06
C GLN A 25 -15.52 -2.47 -15.86
N LEU A 26 -14.71 -3.38 -15.29
CA LEU A 26 -15.08 -4.13 -14.09
C LEU A 26 -15.29 -3.21 -12.89
N LEU A 27 -14.42 -2.22 -12.69
CA LEU A 27 -14.54 -1.23 -11.62
C LEU A 27 -15.81 -0.37 -11.79
N ASN A 28 -16.14 0.04 -13.02
CA ASN A 28 -17.36 0.81 -13.32
C ASN A 28 -18.64 0.01 -13.02
N LEU A 29 -18.60 -1.32 -13.19
CA LEU A 29 -19.72 -2.22 -12.88
C LEU A 29 -19.82 -2.56 -11.38
N SER A 30 -18.84 -2.15 -10.57
CA SER A 30 -18.70 -2.51 -9.16
C SER A 30 -18.68 -1.26 -8.26
N PRO A 31 -19.75 -0.43 -8.25
CA PRO A 31 -19.75 0.86 -7.57
C PRO A 31 -19.53 0.76 -6.06
N CYS A 32 -19.79 -0.39 -5.45
CA CYS A 32 -19.60 -0.63 -4.01
C CYS A 32 -18.28 -1.31 -3.67
N LEU A 33 -17.36 -1.46 -4.63
CA LEU A 33 -16.07 -2.11 -4.42
C LEU A 33 -15.17 -1.26 -3.52
N TYR A 34 -15.02 -1.69 -2.27
CA TYR A 34 -14.29 -0.96 -1.25
C TYR A 34 -12.84 -1.44 -1.09
N SER A 35 -12.56 -2.71 -1.37
CA SER A 35 -11.24 -3.33 -1.22
C SER A 35 -10.79 -3.99 -2.53
N LEU A 36 -9.60 -3.64 -2.99
CA LEU A 36 -9.00 -4.20 -4.19
C LEU A 36 -7.62 -4.77 -3.87
N ARG A 37 -7.42 -6.04 -4.21
CA ARG A 37 -6.10 -6.69 -4.23
C ARG A 37 -5.69 -6.97 -5.67
N LEU A 38 -4.54 -6.42 -6.06
CA LEU A 38 -3.98 -6.56 -7.40
C LEU A 38 -2.77 -7.49 -7.33
N PHE A 39 -2.85 -8.61 -8.01
CA PHE A 39 -1.70 -9.46 -8.32
C PHE A 39 -1.24 -9.13 -9.73
N TYR A 40 -0.16 -8.36 -9.89
CA TYR A 40 0.21 -7.81 -11.20
C TYR A 40 1.56 -8.33 -11.69
N SER A 41 1.64 -8.62 -12.99
CA SER A 41 2.88 -8.85 -13.76
C SER A 41 3.15 -7.75 -14.79
N VAL A 42 2.27 -6.75 -14.85
CA VAL A 42 2.29 -5.69 -15.87
C VAL A 42 2.93 -4.40 -15.34
N ASP A 43 3.19 -3.44 -16.24
CA ASP A 43 3.62 -2.09 -15.89
C ASP A 43 2.60 -1.40 -14.98
N LEU A 44 2.96 -1.32 -13.69
CA LEU A 44 2.12 -0.76 -12.65
C LEU A 44 1.88 0.74 -12.83
N LYS A 45 2.86 1.49 -13.35
CA LYS A 45 2.71 2.93 -13.55
C LYS A 45 1.56 3.20 -14.52
N ARG A 46 1.59 2.52 -15.67
CA ARG A 46 0.53 2.62 -16.68
C ARG A 46 -0.82 2.18 -16.14
N LEU A 47 -0.85 1.19 -15.25
CA LEU A 47 -2.08 0.76 -14.58
C LEU A 47 -2.63 1.89 -13.70
N LEU A 48 -1.84 2.38 -12.75
CA LEU A 48 -2.24 3.35 -11.72
C LEU A 48 -2.64 4.71 -12.30
N GLU A 49 -2.02 5.14 -13.41
CA GLU A 49 -2.37 6.39 -14.10
C GLU A 49 -3.75 6.34 -14.79
N ARG A 50 -4.23 5.14 -15.12
CA ARG A 50 -5.45 4.96 -15.93
C ARG A 50 -6.64 4.47 -15.12
N ILE A 51 -6.41 3.64 -14.10
CA ILE A 51 -7.52 3.04 -13.35
C ILE A 51 -8.08 4.03 -12.33
N THR A 52 -9.39 4.10 -12.32
CA THR A 52 -10.16 4.99 -11.47
C THR A 52 -11.30 4.24 -10.81
N SER A 53 -11.59 4.60 -9.58
CA SER A 53 -12.76 4.14 -8.83
C SER A 53 -12.98 5.15 -7.73
N SER A 54 -14.21 5.51 -7.39
CA SER A 54 -14.48 6.42 -6.28
C SER A 54 -14.76 5.69 -4.96
N SER A 55 -14.91 4.36 -5.00
CA SER A 55 -15.33 3.53 -3.86
C SER A 55 -14.20 2.77 -3.19
N ILE A 56 -13.11 2.50 -3.92
CA ILE A 56 -11.96 1.79 -3.36
C ILE A 56 -11.29 2.65 -2.30
N ARG A 57 -11.09 2.06 -1.11
CA ARG A 57 -10.37 2.67 0.02
C ARG A 57 -9.29 1.76 0.57
N ARG A 58 -9.27 0.48 0.18
CA ARG A 58 -8.23 -0.46 0.57
C ARG A 58 -7.53 -1.01 -0.66
N LEU A 59 -6.22 -0.87 -0.69
CA LEU A 59 -5.36 -1.33 -1.75
C LEU A 59 -4.34 -2.32 -1.21
N ASN A 60 -4.23 -3.46 -1.87
CA ASN A 60 -3.19 -4.44 -1.62
C ASN A 60 -2.49 -4.73 -2.95
N LEU A 61 -1.24 -4.31 -3.07
CA LEU A 61 -0.46 -4.39 -4.30
C LEU A 61 0.57 -5.51 -4.15
N VAL A 62 0.39 -6.57 -4.94
CA VAL A 62 1.21 -7.77 -4.92
C VAL A 62 1.77 -8.02 -6.30
N THR A 63 3.09 -8.08 -6.40
CA THR A 63 3.74 -8.53 -7.64
C THR A 63 3.60 -10.03 -7.84
N LYS A 64 3.29 -10.47 -9.06
CA LYS A 64 3.10 -11.89 -9.40
C LYS A 64 4.41 -12.58 -9.81
N CYS A 65 5.50 -11.85 -10.07
CA CYS A 65 6.77 -12.46 -10.46
C CYS A 65 7.34 -13.37 -9.36
N SER A 66 7.64 -14.62 -9.74
CA SER A 66 8.03 -15.78 -8.91
C SER A 66 9.42 -15.71 -8.28
N SER A 67 10.01 -14.52 -8.20
CA SER A 67 11.28 -14.27 -7.51
C SER A 67 11.09 -13.13 -6.51
N ASP A 68 10.40 -13.40 -5.39
CA ASP A 68 10.40 -12.74 -4.07
C ASP A 68 10.63 -11.20 -3.88
N LEU A 69 10.77 -10.36 -4.91
CA LEU A 69 11.58 -9.14 -4.78
C LEU A 69 11.10 -7.92 -5.60
N SER A 70 9.88 -7.87 -6.11
CA SER A 70 9.40 -6.61 -6.68
C SER A 70 8.90 -5.71 -5.53
N TYR A 71 9.82 -4.89 -5.05
CA TYR A 71 9.59 -3.83 -4.09
C TYR A 71 9.41 -2.51 -4.83
N PHE A 72 8.48 -1.66 -4.36
CA PHE A 72 8.26 -0.35 -4.94
C PHE A 72 9.48 0.54 -4.69
N ASN A 73 10.06 1.04 -5.77
CA ASN A 73 11.06 2.10 -5.70
C ASN A 73 10.40 3.46 -5.44
N SER A 74 11.20 4.52 -5.36
CA SER A 74 10.71 5.88 -5.08
C SER A 74 9.75 6.40 -6.15
N ILE A 75 10.00 6.09 -7.43
CA ILE A 75 9.17 6.53 -8.56
C ILE A 75 7.81 5.85 -8.51
N GLU A 76 7.77 4.54 -8.23
CA GLU A 76 6.52 3.79 -8.10
C GLU A 76 5.72 4.23 -6.88
N CYS A 77 6.38 4.54 -5.76
CA CYS A 77 5.72 5.11 -4.58
C CYS A 77 5.09 6.48 -4.89
N ALA A 78 5.82 7.36 -5.58
CA ALA A 78 5.29 8.67 -6.01
C ALA A 78 4.10 8.50 -6.96
N THR A 79 4.25 7.65 -7.98
CA THR A 79 3.17 7.34 -8.94
C THR A 79 1.93 6.81 -8.23
N LEU A 80 2.09 5.92 -7.24
CA LEU A 80 0.99 5.42 -6.43
C LEU A 80 0.32 6.54 -5.65
N ALA A 81 1.09 7.37 -4.96
CA ALA A 81 0.55 8.47 -4.17
C ALA A 81 -0.24 9.47 -5.03
N ASP A 82 0.25 9.77 -6.24
CA ASP A 82 -0.37 10.71 -7.17
C ASP A 82 -1.59 10.12 -7.92
N SER A 83 -1.72 8.80 -7.96
CA SER A 83 -2.86 8.13 -8.61
C SER A 83 -4.20 8.45 -7.93
N GLN A 84 -5.30 8.36 -8.67
CA GLN A 84 -6.63 8.56 -8.08
C GLN A 84 -6.91 7.52 -6.98
N LEU A 85 -6.49 6.27 -7.19
CA LEU A 85 -6.61 5.22 -6.19
C LEU A 85 -5.80 5.52 -4.94
N GLY A 86 -4.57 6.02 -5.08
CA GLY A 86 -3.72 6.40 -3.95
C GLY A 86 -4.30 7.56 -3.14
N ASN A 87 -4.73 8.62 -3.82
CA ASN A 87 -5.28 9.84 -3.19
C ASN A 87 -6.53 9.60 -2.32
N GLN A 88 -7.24 8.49 -2.52
CA GLN A 88 -8.40 8.12 -1.71
C GLN A 88 -8.17 6.91 -0.80
N CYS A 89 -7.00 6.27 -0.91
CA CYS A 89 -6.69 5.07 -0.17
C CYS A 89 -6.62 5.39 1.33
N GLU A 90 -7.35 4.62 2.13
CA GLU A 90 -7.32 4.68 3.59
C GLU A 90 -6.46 3.57 4.19
N VAL A 91 -6.34 2.43 3.51
CA VAL A 91 -5.51 1.30 3.94
C VAL A 91 -4.68 0.79 2.77
N LEU A 92 -3.36 0.90 2.89
CA LEU A 92 -2.42 0.42 1.89
C LEU A 92 -1.61 -0.76 2.44
N LEU A 93 -1.54 -1.85 1.68
CA LEU A 93 -0.57 -2.93 1.86
C LEU A 93 0.37 -2.94 0.66
N VAL A 94 1.68 -2.75 0.91
CA VAL A 94 2.69 -2.61 -0.16
C VAL A 94 4.07 -3.09 0.30
N LYS A 95 4.89 -3.56 -0.63
CA LYS A 95 6.32 -3.83 -0.38
C LYS A 95 7.15 -2.70 -0.97
N ILE A 96 8.10 -2.15 -0.23
CA ILE A 96 8.93 -1.01 -0.67
C ILE A 96 10.42 -1.30 -0.57
N GLU A 97 11.21 -0.69 -1.46
CA GLU A 97 12.64 -1.01 -1.56
C GLU A 97 13.46 -0.37 -0.45
N ASN A 98 13.10 0.86 -0.05
CA ASN A 98 13.83 1.62 0.94
C ASN A 98 12.84 2.19 1.95
N ARG A 99 13.13 2.03 3.24
CA ARG A 99 12.31 2.56 4.33
C ARG A 99 12.02 4.06 4.24
N ILE A 100 12.87 4.86 3.58
CA ILE A 100 12.61 6.29 3.38
C ILE A 100 11.32 6.55 2.58
N ASN A 101 10.97 5.64 1.66
CA ASN A 101 9.75 5.75 0.86
C ASN A 101 8.48 5.59 1.72
N VAL A 102 8.57 5.01 2.93
CA VAL A 102 7.47 5.02 3.91
C VAL A 102 7.07 6.46 4.20
N LEU A 103 8.03 7.32 4.49
CA LEU A 103 7.76 8.72 4.87
C LEU A 103 7.12 9.48 3.71
N SER A 104 7.59 9.25 2.48
CA SER A 104 6.98 9.84 1.28
C SER A 104 5.52 9.41 1.11
N LEU A 105 5.21 8.12 1.26
CA LEU A 105 3.83 7.64 1.18
C LEU A 105 2.94 8.24 2.28
N LEU A 106 3.42 8.27 3.52
CA LEU A 106 2.70 8.83 4.66
C LEU A 106 2.43 10.34 4.51
N THR A 107 3.32 11.05 3.83
CA THR A 107 3.21 12.51 3.63
C THR A 107 2.32 12.86 2.43
N SER A 108 2.40 12.09 1.36
CA SER A 108 1.66 12.38 0.12
C SER A 108 0.23 11.83 0.12
N MET A 109 -0.05 10.73 0.84
CA MET A 109 -1.37 10.07 0.82
C MET A 109 -2.26 10.57 1.96
N ASN A 110 -2.85 11.76 1.79
CA ASN A 110 -3.58 12.48 2.84
C ASN A 110 -4.80 11.76 3.45
N LYS A 111 -5.37 10.76 2.77
CA LYS A 111 -6.51 9.97 3.30
C LYS A 111 -6.08 8.68 3.97
N LEU A 112 -4.79 8.34 3.93
CA LEU A 112 -4.27 7.14 4.51
C LEU A 112 -4.51 7.15 6.02
N ARG A 113 -4.95 6.02 6.56
CA ARG A 113 -5.17 5.80 7.99
C ARG A 113 -4.36 4.62 8.51
N SER A 114 -4.02 3.69 7.62
CA SER A 114 -3.16 2.57 7.90
C SER A 114 -2.25 2.29 6.72
N LEU A 115 -0.96 2.21 6.99
CA LEU A 115 0.03 1.66 6.07
C LEU A 115 0.54 0.36 6.65
N ILE A 116 0.46 -0.71 5.88
CA ILE A 116 1.09 -1.99 6.20
C ILE A 116 2.18 -2.20 5.15
N VAL A 117 3.41 -2.35 5.60
CA VAL A 117 4.57 -2.27 4.72
C VAL A 117 5.60 -3.34 5.05
N GLN A 118 6.15 -3.94 4.00
CA GLN A 118 7.39 -4.71 4.06
C GLN A 118 8.50 -3.89 3.40
N CYS A 119 9.58 -3.61 4.12
CA CYS A 119 10.73 -2.92 3.56
C CYS A 119 11.83 -3.93 3.21
N LYS A 120 12.44 -3.81 2.02
CA LYS A 120 13.53 -4.70 1.58
C LYS A 120 14.79 -4.55 2.44
N ASP A 121 15.02 -3.35 2.94
CA ASP A 121 16.13 -2.98 3.81
C ASP A 121 15.85 -3.22 5.30
N ASP A 122 14.72 -3.86 5.65
CA ASP A 122 14.44 -4.34 7.00
C ASP A 122 15.12 -5.69 7.22
N THR A 123 16.08 -5.71 8.15
CA THR A 123 16.86 -6.91 8.48
C THR A 123 16.28 -7.71 9.65
N TRP A 124 15.07 -7.35 10.12
CA TRP A 124 14.41 -8.02 11.24
C TRP A 124 14.30 -9.54 11.04
N ASN A 125 15.09 -10.28 11.81
CA ASN A 125 15.09 -11.73 11.80
C ASN A 125 14.55 -12.26 13.13
N ASN A 126 13.28 -12.69 13.14
CA ASN A 126 12.65 -13.29 14.32
C ASN A 126 13.31 -14.63 14.77
N LYS A 127 14.24 -15.19 13.97
CA LYS A 127 15.03 -16.37 14.38
C LYS A 127 16.21 -16.00 15.27
N ASP A 128 16.68 -14.76 15.21
CA ASP A 128 17.76 -14.28 16.05
C ASP A 128 17.20 -13.74 17.35
N ARG A 129 16.97 -14.66 18.31
CA ARG A 129 16.44 -14.36 19.65
C ARG A 129 17.33 -13.39 20.46
N SER A 130 18.52 -13.06 19.95
CA SER A 130 19.44 -12.11 20.58
C SER A 130 19.16 -10.66 20.18
N SER A 131 18.54 -10.42 19.02
CA SER A 131 18.13 -9.10 18.56
C SER A 131 16.78 -8.75 19.16
N THR A 132 16.80 -7.98 20.24
CA THR A 132 15.58 -7.48 20.90
C THR A 132 15.07 -6.17 20.31
N LYS A 133 15.82 -5.55 19.39
CA LYS A 133 15.56 -4.17 18.92
C LYS A 133 15.00 -4.15 17.51
N ASP A 134 13.77 -3.69 17.40
CA ASP A 134 13.09 -3.51 16.12
C ASP A 134 13.58 -2.22 15.46
N GLU A 135 14.71 -2.32 14.77
CA GLU A 135 15.43 -1.19 14.17
C GLU A 135 14.54 -0.33 13.28
N LEU A 136 13.70 -0.96 12.45
CA LEU A 136 12.78 -0.24 11.57
C LEU A 136 11.65 0.44 12.37
N ALA A 137 11.07 -0.23 13.36
CA ALA A 137 10.05 0.39 14.20
C ALA A 137 10.61 1.54 15.05
N GLU A 138 11.81 1.37 15.63
CA GLU A 138 12.52 2.43 16.37
C GLU A 138 12.84 3.61 15.46
N TRP A 139 13.35 3.37 14.25
CA TRP A 139 13.58 4.41 13.25
C TRP A 139 12.30 5.16 12.90
N LEU A 140 11.19 4.46 12.66
CA LEU A 140 9.89 5.08 12.40
C LEU A 140 9.40 5.91 13.59
N CYS A 141 9.55 5.41 14.82
CA CYS A 141 9.19 6.15 16.03
C CYS A 141 10.01 7.44 16.20
N ASN A 142 11.26 7.47 15.73
CA ASN A 142 12.10 8.65 15.76
C ASN A 142 11.78 9.64 14.64
N CYS A 143 11.31 9.16 13.49
CA CYS A 143 10.99 10.00 12.33
C CYS A 143 9.55 10.52 12.31
N LEU A 144 8.61 9.82 12.97
CA LEU A 144 7.19 10.14 12.91
C LEU A 144 6.68 10.80 14.20
N PRO A 145 5.72 11.74 14.10
CA PRO A 145 5.03 12.29 15.26
C PRO A 145 4.34 11.21 16.12
N SER A 146 4.04 11.54 17.37
CA SER A 146 3.32 10.65 18.30
C SER A 146 1.88 10.29 17.86
N ALA A 147 1.33 11.00 16.86
CA ALA A 147 0.05 10.65 16.23
C ALA A 147 0.09 9.29 15.50
N TYR A 148 1.28 8.78 15.19
CA TYR A 148 1.47 7.51 14.51
C TYR A 148 1.69 6.39 15.53
N SER A 149 0.95 5.29 15.41
CA SER A 149 1.17 4.07 16.18
C SER A 149 1.80 3.01 15.29
N ILE A 150 3.00 2.56 15.65
CA ILE A 150 3.81 1.62 14.86
C ILE A 150 3.81 0.27 15.56
N VAL A 151 3.43 -0.79 14.85
CA VAL A 151 3.33 -2.15 15.38
C VAL A 151 3.83 -3.14 14.35
N ARG A 152 4.82 -3.96 14.69
CA ARG A 152 5.21 -5.11 13.88
C ARG A 152 4.16 -6.22 13.98
N ASP A 153 3.76 -6.78 12.84
CA ASP A 153 2.78 -7.86 12.81
C ASP A 153 3.39 -9.14 13.42
N LYS A 154 2.71 -9.71 14.41
CA LYS A 154 3.19 -10.91 15.12
C LYS A 154 3.12 -12.17 14.23
N ASN A 155 2.17 -12.21 13.31
CA ASN A 155 1.94 -13.37 12.44
C ASN A 155 2.78 -13.28 11.15
N GLU A 156 3.08 -12.06 10.71
CA GLU A 156 3.88 -11.80 9.52
C GLU A 156 4.98 -10.80 9.86
N THR A 157 6.03 -11.28 10.51
CA THR A 157 7.06 -10.40 11.12
C THR A 157 7.87 -9.60 10.12
N SER A 158 7.74 -9.83 8.81
CA SER A 158 8.29 -8.96 7.78
C SER A 158 7.50 -7.67 7.59
N ASN A 159 6.28 -7.58 8.13
CA ASN A 159 5.40 -6.45 7.97
C ASN A 159 5.38 -5.56 9.22
N ILE A 160 5.50 -4.26 9.00
CA ILE A 160 5.16 -3.24 9.99
C ILE A 160 3.84 -2.59 9.60
N ARG A 161 2.98 -2.40 10.60
CA ARG A 161 1.74 -1.65 10.50
C ARG A 161 1.90 -0.30 11.19
N ILE A 162 1.59 0.75 10.46
CA ILE A 162 1.60 2.13 10.91
C ILE A 162 0.15 2.63 10.87
N TRP A 163 -0.39 2.97 12.03
CA TRP A 163 -1.70 3.58 12.18
C TRP A 163 -1.57 5.08 12.35
N ILE A 164 -2.45 5.84 11.70
CA ILE A 164 -2.46 7.29 11.72
C ILE A 164 -3.67 7.74 12.54
N SER A 165 -3.42 8.23 13.75
CA SER A 165 -4.47 8.80 14.60
C SER A 165 -4.88 10.15 14.01
N LYS A 166 -6.19 10.38 13.83
CA LYS A 166 -6.69 11.71 13.47
C LYS A 166 -6.64 12.61 14.70
N SER A 167 -5.43 13.04 15.05
CA SER A 167 -5.15 14.10 16.01
C SER A 167 -4.39 15.17 15.25
N ASP A 168 -5.13 16.17 14.76
CA ASP A 168 -4.67 17.42 14.12
C ASP A 168 -3.64 17.31 12.98
N ASN A 169 -4.14 17.25 11.75
CA ASN A 169 -3.43 17.35 10.46
C ASN A 169 -2.67 18.68 10.21
N ASN A 170 -2.22 19.40 11.24
CA ASN A 170 -1.63 20.74 11.11
C ASN A 170 -0.13 20.83 11.49
N VAL A 171 0.58 19.72 11.76
CA VAL A 171 1.94 19.81 12.34
C VAL A 171 3.08 19.45 11.37
N LEU A 172 2.80 19.08 10.11
CA LEU A 172 3.88 18.79 9.13
C LEU A 172 4.13 19.92 8.11
N GLN A 173 3.80 21.16 8.47
CA GLN A 173 4.29 22.36 7.76
C GLN A 173 5.00 23.28 8.75
N SER A 174 6.28 23.02 9.00
CA SER A 174 7.22 23.98 9.60
C SER A 174 8.64 23.66 9.18
#